data_AF-A0A2S2E096-F1
#
_entry.id   AF-A0A2S2E096-F1
#
_cell.length_a   1.000
_cell.length_b   1.000
_cell.length_c   1.000
_cell.angle_alpha   90.00
_cell.angle_beta   90.00
_cell.angle_gamma   90.00
#
_symmetry.space_group_name_H-M   'P 1'
#
loop_
_entity.id
_entity.type
_entity.pdbx_description
1 polymer ?
#
loop_
_entity_poly.entity_id
_entity_poly.type
_entity_poly.pdbx_seq_one_letter_code
_entity_poly.pdbx_strand_id
1 'polypeptide(L)'
;MKAVVKFYWPLLLLIALQLGFTGYLMILHRPECEPLFGVNTLVLAMLMYCYLLPATVFLGAGYMSYISYESLKSGQFPPAGMPGFKGRKVTTGAKARVLAVAGMLSPALALVVIGLGIQSYNALVGDQGLDGLQANIEQACQKGAGQR
;
A
#
# COMPACT_ATOMS: atom_id res chain seq x y z
N MET A 1 -7.68 23.06 -2.15
CA MET A 1 -7.48 21.80 -1.40
C MET A 1 -8.61 20.79 -1.61
N LYS A 2 -9.91 21.16 -1.52
CA LYS A 2 -11.04 20.22 -1.66
C LYS A 2 -10.99 19.29 -2.89
N ALA A 3 -10.59 19.78 -4.06
CA ALA A 3 -10.48 18.97 -5.28
C ALA A 3 -9.33 17.94 -5.25
N VAL A 4 -8.22 18.26 -4.57
CA VAL A 4 -7.06 17.36 -4.42
C VAL A 4 -7.42 16.21 -3.50
N VAL A 5 -8.03 16.53 -2.36
CA VAL A 5 -8.46 15.54 -1.37
C VAL A 5 -9.50 14.59 -1.96
N LYS A 6 -10.48 15.10 -2.73
CA LYS A 6 -11.47 14.24 -3.39
C LYS A 6 -10.83 13.34 -4.46
N PHE A 7 -9.88 13.86 -5.24
CA PHE A 7 -9.24 13.10 -6.31
C PHE A 7 -8.37 11.95 -5.76
N TYR A 8 -7.60 12.20 -4.71
CA TYR A 8 -6.74 11.20 -4.06
C TYR A 8 -7.40 10.51 -2.85
N TRP A 9 -8.70 10.72 -2.61
CA TRP A 9 -9.41 10.22 -1.42
C TRP A 9 -9.19 8.72 -1.15
N PRO A 10 -9.41 7.81 -2.13
CA PRO A 10 -9.23 6.38 -1.86
C PRO A 10 -7.78 6.04 -1.50
N LEU A 11 -6.81 6.67 -2.16
CA LEU A 11 -5.39 6.48 -1.87
C LEU A 11 -5.03 7.00 -0.46
N LEU A 12 -5.50 8.19 -0.11
CA LEU A 12 -5.26 8.79 1.20
C LEU A 12 -5.89 7.97 2.33
N LEU A 13 -7.08 7.42 2.09
CA LEU A 13 -7.76 6.55 3.05
C LEU A 13 -6.96 5.27 3.31
N LEU A 14 -6.43 4.64 2.26
CA LEU A 14 -5.59 3.45 2.40
C LEU A 14 -4.27 3.74 3.12
N ILE A 15 -3.62 4.86 2.80
CA ILE A 15 -2.39 5.28 3.49
C ILE A 15 -2.68 5.57 4.97
N ALA A 16 -3.77 6.30 5.26
CA ALA A 16 -4.16 6.60 6.64
C ALA A 16 -4.47 5.32 7.43
N LEU A 17 -5.15 4.35 6.82
CA LEU A 17 -5.44 3.05 7.43
C LEU A 17 -4.14 2.28 7.75
N GLN A 18 -3.19 2.25 6.81
CA GLN A 18 -1.90 1.59 7.01
C GLN A 18 -1.07 2.23 8.11
N LEU A 19 -0.98 3.56 8.13
CA LEU A 19 -0.25 4.30 9.15
C LEU A 19 -0.92 4.15 10.53
N GLY A 20 -2.25 4.23 10.59
CA GLY A 20 -3.01 4.04 11.82
C GLY A 20 -2.81 2.66 12.41
N PHE A 21 -2.87 1.62 11.58
CA PHE A 21 -2.63 0.25 12.03
C PHE A 21 -1.17 -0.02 12.39
N THR A 22 -0.21 0.52 11.64
CA THR A 22 1.21 0.42 11.99
C THR A 22 1.49 1.10 13.34
N GLY A 23 0.88 2.26 13.58
CA GLY A 23 0.94 2.95 14.86
C GLY A 23 0.29 2.14 16.00
N TYR A 24 -0.83 1.46 15.72
CA TYR A 24 -1.48 0.56 16.67
C TYR A 24 -0.56 -0.62 17.06
N LEU A 25 0.10 -1.25 16.08
CA LEU A 25 1.06 -2.34 16.33
C LEU A 25 2.25 -1.88 17.20
N MET A 26 2.73 -0.65 17.03
CA MET A 26 3.84 -0.13 17.83
C MET A 26 3.50 0.05 19.33
N ILE A 27 2.21 0.20 19.67
CA ILE A 27 1.76 0.38 21.05
C ILE A 27 1.57 -0.98 21.75
N LEU A 28 1.30 -2.04 20.99
CA LEU A 28 1.07 -3.38 21.50
C LEU A 28 2.36 -4.05 21.96
N HIS A 29 2.41 -4.50 23.22
CA HIS A 29 3.54 -5.24 23.77
C HIS A 29 3.60 -6.71 23.30
N ARG A 30 2.47 -7.26 22.82
CA ARG A 30 2.32 -8.65 22.34
C ARG A 30 1.29 -8.70 21.18
N PRO A 31 1.62 -8.21 19.97
CA PRO A 31 0.68 -8.19 18.84
C PRO A 31 0.26 -9.59 18.37
N GLU A 32 0.99 -10.63 18.76
CA GLU A 32 0.66 -12.03 18.49
C GLU A 32 -0.50 -12.58 19.34
N CYS A 33 -0.77 -12.02 20.51
CA CYS A 33 -1.77 -12.56 21.45
C CYS A 33 -3.01 -11.70 21.63
N GLU A 34 -3.10 -10.55 20.96
CA GLU A 34 -4.31 -9.71 20.97
C GLU A 34 -5.15 -9.98 19.72
N PRO A 35 -6.40 -10.46 19.86
CA PRO A 35 -7.32 -10.57 18.74
C PRO A 35 -7.95 -9.21 18.41
N LEU A 36 -7.97 -8.85 17.13
CA LEU A 36 -8.68 -7.69 16.60
C LEU A 36 -9.77 -8.18 15.63
N PHE A 37 -11.04 -7.83 15.91
CA PHE A 37 -12.20 -8.34 15.16
C PHE A 37 -12.34 -9.88 15.11
N GLY A 38 -11.82 -10.59 16.12
CA GLY A 38 -11.87 -12.05 16.19
C GLY A 38 -10.79 -12.77 15.37
N VAL A 39 -9.80 -12.03 14.85
CA VAL A 39 -8.62 -12.57 14.16
C VAL A 39 -7.36 -12.09 14.88
N ASN A 40 -6.31 -12.92 14.94
CA ASN A 40 -5.04 -12.53 15.55
C ASN A 40 -4.45 -11.28 14.87
N THR A 41 -4.02 -10.30 15.66
CA THR A 41 -3.50 -9.02 15.15
C THR A 41 -2.27 -9.23 14.26
N LEU A 42 -1.44 -10.23 14.54
CA LEU A 42 -0.31 -10.62 13.69
C LEU A 42 -0.75 -11.10 12.28
N VAL A 43 -1.81 -11.92 12.22
CA VAL A 43 -2.36 -12.41 10.93
C VAL A 43 -2.93 -11.24 10.13
N LEU A 44 -3.67 -10.36 10.80
CA LEU A 44 -4.22 -9.16 10.17
C LEU A 44 -3.11 -8.23 9.68
N ALA A 45 -2.02 -8.09 10.43
CA ALA A 45 -0.85 -7.33 10.02
C ALA A 45 -0.22 -7.91 8.75
N MET A 46 -0.10 -9.23 8.68
CA MET A 46 0.46 -9.90 7.53
C MET A 46 -0.39 -9.67 6.27
N LEU A 47 -1.72 -9.79 6.38
CA LEU A 47 -2.62 -9.48 5.27
C LEU A 47 -2.52 -8.01 4.85
N MET A 48 -2.45 -7.09 5.81
CA MET A 48 -2.28 -5.67 5.55
C MET A 48 -0.97 -5.36 4.80
N TYR A 49 0.16 -5.90 5.23
CA TYR A 49 1.43 -5.62 4.57
C TYR A 49 1.60 -6.39 3.24
N CYS A 50 1.07 -7.60 3.12
CA CYS A 50 1.23 -8.40 1.90
C CYS A 50 0.24 -8.05 0.79
N TYR A 51 -0.96 -7.54 1.12
CA TYR A 51 -1.99 -7.23 0.13
C TYR A 51 -2.35 -5.74 0.09
N LEU A 52 -2.58 -5.12 1.25
CA LEU A 52 -3.02 -3.72 1.26
C LEU A 52 -1.90 -2.78 0.82
N LEU A 53 -0.66 -3.03 1.25
CA LEU A 53 0.48 -2.18 0.86
C LEU A 53 0.77 -2.24 -0.65
N PRO A 54 0.85 -3.42 -1.29
CA PRO A 54 0.93 -3.48 -2.75
C PRO A 54 -0.27 -2.88 -3.48
N ALA A 55 -1.49 -3.04 -2.95
CA ALA A 55 -2.68 -2.42 -3.53
C ALA A 55 -2.62 -0.88 -3.50
N THR A 56 -2.11 -0.29 -2.40
CA THR A 56 -1.87 1.16 -2.29
C THR A 56 -0.84 1.64 -3.30
N VAL A 57 0.25 0.87 -3.49
CA VAL A 57 1.27 1.18 -4.51
C VAL A 57 0.67 1.11 -5.91
N PHE A 58 -0.16 0.12 -6.19
CA PHE A 58 -0.84 -0.04 -7.49
C PHE A 58 -1.81 1.11 -7.78
N LEU A 59 -2.63 1.52 -6.81
CA LEU A 59 -3.49 2.68 -6.96
C LEU A 59 -2.68 3.96 -7.18
N GLY A 60 -1.59 4.15 -6.43
CA GLY A 60 -0.67 5.28 -6.61
C GLY A 60 -0.04 5.31 -8.01
N ALA A 61 0.39 4.14 -8.52
CA ALA A 61 0.88 3.98 -9.87
C ALA A 61 -0.19 4.27 -10.93
N GLY A 62 -1.45 3.89 -10.69
CA GLY A 62 -2.58 4.24 -11.54
C GLY A 62 -2.76 5.76 -11.68
N TYR A 63 -2.70 6.50 -10.56
CA TYR A 63 -2.73 7.97 -10.59
C TYR A 63 -1.51 8.55 -11.34
N MET A 64 -0.30 8.04 -11.10
CA MET A 64 0.90 8.48 -11.82
C MET A 64 0.84 8.21 -13.31
N SER A 65 0.30 7.06 -13.71
CA SER A 65 0.08 6.71 -15.11
C SER A 65 -0.93 7.64 -15.77
N TYR A 66 -2.03 7.97 -15.07
CA TYR A 66 -3.00 8.96 -15.54
C TYR A 66 -2.39 10.37 -15.70
N ILE A 67 -1.60 10.83 -14.71
CA ILE A 67 -0.82 12.08 -14.79
C ILE A 67 0.09 12.08 -16.02
N SER A 68 0.79 10.97 -16.22
CA SER A 68 1.73 10.79 -17.31
C SER A 68 1.05 10.81 -18.68
N TYR A 69 -0.10 10.14 -18.80
CA TYR A 69 -0.92 10.15 -20.01
C TYR A 69 -1.36 11.56 -20.40
N GLU A 70 -1.92 12.31 -19.45
CA GLU A 70 -2.31 13.71 -19.68
C GLU A 70 -1.11 14.61 -19.98
N SER A 71 0.07 14.32 -19.41
CA SER A 71 1.31 15.01 -19.75
C SER A 71 1.82 14.73 -21.15
N LEU A 72 1.69 13.51 -21.66
CA LEU A 72 2.02 13.19 -23.05
C LEU A 72 1.07 13.90 -24.02
N LYS A 73 -0.22 13.94 -23.69
CA LYS A 73 -1.25 14.60 -24.50
C LYS A 73 -1.07 16.12 -24.56
N SER A 74 -0.74 16.73 -23.42
CA SER A 74 -0.56 18.19 -23.31
C SER A 74 0.85 18.69 -23.68
N GLY A 75 1.85 17.80 -23.73
CA GLY A 75 3.25 18.15 -23.96
C GLY A 75 3.94 18.84 -22.78
N GLN A 76 3.31 18.82 -21.60
CA GLN A 76 3.72 19.54 -20.41
C GLN A 76 3.67 18.62 -19.17
N PHE A 77 4.68 18.68 -18.32
CA PHE A 77 4.71 17.95 -17.05
C PHE A 77 4.96 18.92 -15.89
N PRO A 78 4.12 18.97 -14.85
CA PRO A 78 2.81 18.30 -14.73
C PRO A 78 1.77 18.87 -15.71
N PRO A 79 0.67 18.15 -16.00
CA PRO A 79 -0.34 18.62 -16.94
C PRO A 79 -1.18 19.75 -16.34
N ALA A 80 -1.60 20.68 -17.20
CA ALA A 80 -2.37 21.85 -16.78
C ALA A 80 -3.73 21.45 -16.17
N GLY A 81 -4.13 22.14 -15.09
CA GLY A 81 -5.41 21.89 -14.43
C GLY A 81 -5.44 20.71 -13.47
N MET A 82 -4.34 19.95 -13.32
CA MET A 82 -4.36 18.80 -12.42
C MET A 82 -4.41 19.17 -10.93
N PRO A 83 -5.24 18.46 -10.13
CA PRO A 83 -5.28 18.63 -8.69
C PRO A 83 -3.92 18.33 -8.05
N GLY A 84 -3.40 19.27 -7.25
CA GLY A 84 -2.14 19.10 -6.51
C GLY A 84 -0.89 19.60 -7.25
N PHE A 85 -1.05 20.15 -8.46
CA PHE A 85 0.05 20.68 -9.26
C PHE A 85 -0.04 22.20 -9.54
N LYS A 86 -1.05 22.89 -8.98
CA LYS A 86 -1.14 24.36 -9.07
C LYS A 86 0.12 25.01 -8.50
N GLY A 87 0.81 25.81 -9.32
CA GLY A 87 2.02 26.54 -8.93
C GLY A 87 3.33 25.76 -9.01
N ARG A 88 3.35 24.50 -9.47
CA ARG A 88 4.61 23.79 -9.74
C ARG A 88 5.25 24.26 -11.04
N LYS A 89 6.59 24.27 -11.10
CA LYS A 89 7.34 24.54 -12.33
C LYS A 89 6.94 23.54 -13.41
N VAL A 90 6.48 24.07 -14.54
CA VAL A 90 6.11 23.28 -15.71
C VAL A 90 7.36 22.99 -16.52
N THR A 91 7.57 21.72 -16.84
CA THR A 91 8.59 21.26 -17.79
C THR A 91 7.91 20.97 -19.11
N THR A 92 8.54 21.34 -20.23
CA THR A 92 8.00 21.15 -21.58
C THR A 92 9.00 20.42 -22.49
N GLY A 93 8.53 20.02 -23.67
CA GLY A 93 9.39 19.42 -24.71
C GLY A 93 9.91 18.02 -24.34
N ALA A 94 11.15 17.71 -24.73
CA ALA A 94 11.73 16.37 -24.56
C ALA A 94 11.77 15.92 -23.09
N LYS A 95 12.09 16.83 -22.16
CA LYS A 95 12.15 16.52 -20.71
C LYS A 95 10.78 16.12 -20.15
N ALA A 96 9.72 16.80 -20.58
CA ALA A 96 8.35 16.45 -20.18
C ALA A 96 7.93 15.07 -20.68
N ARG A 97 8.30 14.72 -21.93
CA ARG A 97 8.06 13.41 -22.50
C ARG A 97 8.80 12.30 -21.74
N VAL A 98 10.08 12.51 -21.40
CA VAL A 98 10.84 11.51 -20.63
C VAL A 98 10.20 11.25 -19.27
N LEU A 99 9.81 12.31 -18.54
CA LEU A 99 9.14 12.17 -17.24
C LEU A 99 7.79 11.45 -17.36
N ALA A 100 7.02 11.76 -18.40
CA ALA A 100 5.73 11.12 -18.62
C ALA A 100 5.90 9.64 -19.04
N VAL A 101 6.85 9.32 -19.91
CA VAL A 101 7.14 7.91 -20.26
C VAL A 101 7.62 7.13 -19.04
N ALA A 102 8.49 7.72 -18.21
CA ALA A 102 8.93 7.11 -16.97
C ALA A 102 7.75 6.87 -16.00
N GLY A 103 6.82 7.82 -15.89
CA GLY A 103 5.62 7.64 -15.08
C GLY A 103 4.62 6.61 -15.64
N MET A 104 4.57 6.40 -16.96
CA MET A 104 3.81 5.30 -17.57
C MET A 104 4.38 3.92 -17.26
N LEU A 105 5.66 3.80 -16.90
CA LEU A 105 6.26 2.54 -16.46
C LEU A 105 5.91 2.19 -15.00
N SER A 106 5.34 3.12 -14.25
CA SER A 106 4.99 2.90 -12.83
C SER A 106 4.01 1.74 -12.58
N PRO A 107 3.00 1.44 -13.43
CA PRO A 107 2.12 0.29 -13.23
C PRO A 107 2.86 -1.04 -13.36
N ALA A 108 3.85 -1.13 -14.26
CA ALA A 108 4.68 -2.33 -14.38
C ALA A 108 5.48 -2.57 -13.10
N LEU A 109 6.05 -1.52 -12.51
CA LEU A 109 6.71 -1.62 -11.21
C LEU A 109 5.73 -2.03 -10.10
N ALA A 110 4.51 -1.48 -10.11
CA ALA A 110 3.49 -1.87 -9.13
C ALA A 110 3.08 -3.34 -9.25
N LEU A 111 3.01 -3.91 -10.46
CA LEU A 111 2.76 -5.34 -10.65
C LEU A 111 3.89 -6.20 -10.05
N VAL A 112 5.15 -5.76 -10.16
CA VAL A 112 6.27 -6.42 -9.48
C VAL A 112 6.08 -6.39 -7.98
N VAL A 113 5.69 -5.24 -7.40
CA VAL A 113 5.42 -5.11 -5.96
C VAL A 113 4.28 -6.02 -5.51
N ILE A 114 3.21 -6.14 -6.29
CA ILE A 114 2.13 -7.10 -6.02
C ILE A 114 2.67 -8.53 -6.03
N GLY A 115 3.48 -8.89 -7.03
CA GLY A 115 4.11 -10.21 -7.11
C GLY A 115 4.98 -10.52 -5.89
N LEU A 116 5.76 -9.55 -5.42
CA LEU A 116 6.58 -9.69 -4.20
C LEU A 116 5.71 -9.84 -2.94
N GLY A 117 4.59 -9.12 -2.86
CA GLY A 117 3.63 -9.24 -1.75
C GLY A 117 3.04 -10.65 -1.66
N ILE A 118 2.60 -11.21 -2.80
CA ILE A 118 2.05 -12.57 -2.87
C ILE A 118 3.12 -13.61 -2.51
N GLN A 119 4.35 -13.46 -3.03
CA GLN A 119 5.44 -14.38 -2.71
C GLN A 119 5.80 -14.32 -1.22
N SER A 120 5.85 -13.13 -0.63
CA SER A 120 6.11 -12.95 0.80
C SER A 120 5.02 -13.60 1.64
N TYR A 121 3.76 -13.42 1.26
CA TYR A 121 2.62 -14.07 1.91
C TYR A 121 2.73 -15.60 1.85
N ASN A 122 2.98 -16.17 0.67
CA ASN A 122 3.11 -17.61 0.50
C ASN A 122 4.29 -18.17 1.31
N ALA A 123 5.40 -17.43 1.39
CA ALA A 123 6.55 -17.82 2.21
C ALA A 123 6.26 -17.78 3.72
N LEU A 124 5.40 -16.87 4.17
CA LEU A 124 5.03 -16.70 5.57
C LEU A 124 3.93 -17.68 6.03
N VAL A 125 2.93 -17.95 5.18
CA VAL A 125 1.84 -18.90 5.49
C VAL A 125 2.29 -20.35 5.28
N GLY A 126 3.19 -20.60 4.33
CA GLY A 126 3.57 -21.96 3.93
C GLY A 126 2.37 -22.82 3.53
N ASP A 127 2.48 -24.13 3.72
CA ASP A 127 1.41 -25.11 3.42
C ASP A 127 0.27 -25.13 4.46
N GLN A 128 0.43 -24.44 5.60
CA GLN A 128 -0.49 -24.56 6.74
C GLN A 128 -1.77 -23.72 6.59
N GLY A 129 -1.81 -22.77 5.64
CA GLY A 129 -2.93 -21.85 5.47
C GLY A 129 -3.09 -20.86 6.63
N LEU A 130 -4.02 -19.90 6.47
CA LEU A 130 -4.32 -18.89 7.50
C LEU A 130 -4.80 -19.50 8.81
N ASP A 131 -5.64 -20.53 8.71
CA ASP A 131 -6.25 -21.19 9.87
C ASP A 131 -5.21 -21.96 10.70
N GLY A 132 -4.25 -22.62 10.03
CA GLY A 132 -3.14 -23.30 10.70
C GLY A 132 -2.20 -22.32 11.40
N LEU A 133 -1.91 -21.18 10.75
CA LEU A 133 -1.10 -20.12 11.37
C LEU A 133 -1.79 -19.53 12.60
N GLN A 134 -3.11 -19.29 12.52
CA GLN A 134 -3.91 -18.75 13.62
C GLN A 134 -3.92 -19.70 14.82
N ALA A 135 -4.16 -21.00 14.59
CA ALA A 135 -4.17 -22.01 15.65
C ALA A 135 -2.80 -22.16 16.34
N ASN A 136 -1.71 -22.08 15.58
CA ASN A 136 -0.36 -22.15 16.14
C ASN A 136 -0.04 -20.96 17.05
N ILE A 137 -0.46 -19.76 16.65
CA ILE A 137 -0.29 -18.53 17.45
C ILE A 137 -1.10 -18.61 18.75
N GLU A 138 -2.36 -19.04 18.67
CA GLU A 138 -3.21 -19.21 19.85
C GLU A 138 -2.61 -20.22 20.84
N GLN A 139 -2.10 -21.36 20.34
CA GLN A 139 -1.39 -22.34 21.17
C GLN A 139 -0.12 -21.78 21.81
N ALA A 140 0.67 -20.97 21.08
CA ALA A 140 1.87 -20.34 21.61
C ALA A 140 1.54 -19.33 22.73
N CYS A 141 0.48 -18.55 22.54
CA CYS A 141 -0.02 -17.60 23.54
C CYS A 141 -0.55 -18.32 24.80
N GLN A 142 -1.26 -19.43 24.66
CA GLN A 142 -1.72 -20.22 25.80
C GLN A 142 -0.56 -20.88 26.57
N LYS A 143 0.45 -21.42 25.87
CA LYS A 143 1.64 -21.99 26.52
C LYS A 143 2.48 -20.93 27.25
N GLY A 144 2.58 -19.72 26.69
CA GLY A 144 3.27 -18.60 27.34
C GLY A 144 2.53 -18.03 28.57
N ALA A 145 1.20 -18.16 28.61
CA ALA A 145 0.38 -17.72 29.75
C ALA A 145 0.47 -18.67 30.96
N GLY A 146 0.74 -19.97 30.74
CA GLY A 146 0.88 -20.97 31.81
C GLY A 146 2.23 -21.01 32.53
N GLN A 147 3.20 -20.17 32.14
CA GLN A 147 4.52 -20.04 32.78
C GLN A 147 4.65 -18.81 33.70
N ARG A 148 3.52 -18.16 34.06
CA ARG A 148 3.47 -17.13 35.10
C ARG A 148 2.73 -17.61 36.33
#